data_AF-L8EY05-F1
#
_entry.id   AF-L8EY05-F1
#
_cell.length_a   1.000
_cell.length_b   1.000
_cell.length_c   1.000
_cell.angle_alpha   90.00
_cell.angle_beta   90.00
_cell.angle_gamma   90.00
#
_symmetry.space_group_name_H-M   'P 1'
#
loop_
_entity.id
_entity.type
_entity.pdbx_description
1 polymer ?
#
loop_
_entity_poly.entity_id
_entity_poly.type
_entity_poly.pdbx_seq_one_letter_code
_entity_poly.pdbx_strand_id
1 'polypeptide(L)'
;MIMSGTKARRSGVALFAAAALVTLPVIGTERGAAAMAASAPAPTEGAAGAGEAAGKNSASPGDRGCGQRWRGAWATSPQAPHALMPNWSVAGFTDHTVRQVVRVSTGGTKARIELSNRYGRTPLKVTGATIARAGKGASVQDGSVRDLLFGGHRSVTVPAGGEVRSDGLPMKVRALESLTVTLYLAGPTGPATFHQTALTTTYRAKGDHRSDTGAAAFTEKSESWYYLTGVEVSGGKDDARRKAVVAFGDSITDGYGSTTGANRRYPDALAERFAATGRPRGVLNQGIGGNRITADSSWAGEKGVARFRHDVLGEPNVGSVIVLEGINDIGASASPNWPDGSAPDVSVAQLIQAHRSLIRQAHAAGVKAIGATVTPFKGAAYYSERGETKRDALNAWIRTSGEYDEVVDLDRALSDPSDHDRLAPAYDSGDHLHPSDAGYRAMAEAVDLDEL
;
A
#
# COMPACT_ATOMS: atom_id res chain seq x y z
N MET A 1 18.96 0.24 64.17
CA MET A 1 19.98 -0.25 63.22
C MET A 1 19.27 -1.20 62.26
N ILE A 2 18.75 -0.69 61.14
CA ILE A 2 17.95 -1.44 60.16
C ILE A 2 18.42 -1.03 58.77
N MET A 3 18.60 -2.04 57.91
CA MET A 3 19.43 -2.05 56.71
C MET A 3 18.83 -1.31 55.51
N SER A 4 19.75 -0.77 54.71
CA SER A 4 19.59 -0.25 53.34
C SER A 4 19.22 -1.36 52.35
N GLY A 5 18.36 -1.04 51.38
CA GLY A 5 17.95 -1.95 50.30
C GLY A 5 17.51 -1.18 49.05
N THR A 6 18.44 -1.03 48.11
CA THR A 6 18.28 -0.50 46.75
C THR A 6 17.34 -1.39 45.92
N LYS A 7 16.33 -0.83 45.27
CA LYS A 7 15.52 -1.54 44.25
C LYS A 7 15.81 -0.99 42.85
N ALA A 8 16.56 -1.76 42.08
CA ALA A 8 16.67 -1.62 40.63
C ALA A 8 15.35 -2.07 39.96
N ARG A 9 14.81 -1.25 39.06
CA ARG A 9 13.73 -1.65 38.15
C ARG A 9 14.35 -2.33 36.93
N ARG A 10 14.06 -3.63 36.74
CA ARG A 10 14.33 -4.36 35.50
C ARG A 10 13.17 -4.14 34.53
N SER A 11 13.45 -3.52 33.39
CA SER A 11 12.57 -3.52 32.23
C SER A 11 12.73 -4.86 31.51
N GLY A 12 11.63 -5.62 31.37
CA GLY A 12 11.60 -6.84 30.60
C GLY A 12 11.40 -6.52 29.12
N VAL A 13 12.38 -6.86 28.29
CA VAL A 13 12.28 -6.95 26.84
C VAL A 13 11.82 -8.38 26.53
N ALA A 14 10.71 -8.53 25.82
CA ALA A 14 10.25 -9.83 25.32
C ALA A 14 10.91 -10.08 23.95
N LEU A 15 11.95 -10.93 23.94
CA LEU A 15 12.42 -11.60 22.74
C LEU A 15 11.43 -12.73 22.40
N PHE A 16 10.98 -12.81 21.16
CA PHE A 16 10.40 -14.05 20.61
C PHE A 16 11.03 -14.39 19.27
N ALA A 17 11.92 -15.37 19.30
CA ALA A 17 12.26 -16.22 18.17
C ALA A 17 12.42 -17.64 18.71
N ALA A 18 11.63 -18.60 18.21
CA ALA A 18 12.03 -20.00 18.07
C ALA A 18 10.94 -20.78 17.32
N ALA A 19 11.35 -21.35 16.19
CA ALA A 19 10.61 -22.32 15.40
C ALA A 19 10.35 -23.62 16.17
N ALA A 20 9.20 -24.25 15.93
CA ALA A 20 8.92 -25.62 16.34
C ALA A 20 8.88 -26.52 15.08
N LEU A 21 9.91 -27.36 14.94
CA LEU A 21 9.89 -28.55 14.08
C LEU A 21 8.85 -29.53 14.62
N VAL A 22 7.96 -30.02 13.76
CA VAL A 22 7.21 -31.26 14.03
C VAL A 22 7.73 -32.33 13.07
N THR A 23 8.36 -33.34 13.67
CA THR A 23 8.78 -34.59 13.02
C THR A 23 7.57 -35.46 12.68
N LEU A 24 7.42 -35.87 11.43
CA LEU A 24 6.51 -36.95 11.03
C LEU A 24 7.32 -38.23 10.74
N PRO A 25 6.83 -39.42 11.14
CA PRO A 25 7.56 -40.66 10.95
C PRO A 25 7.48 -41.16 9.51
N VAL A 26 8.62 -41.67 9.05
CA VAL A 26 8.82 -42.45 7.82
C VAL A 26 8.21 -43.83 8.01
N ILE A 27 7.33 -44.25 7.10
CA ILE A 27 7.07 -45.67 6.85
C ILE A 27 7.37 -45.91 5.37
N GLY A 28 8.44 -46.66 5.11
CA GLY A 28 8.76 -47.18 3.79
C GLY A 28 8.08 -48.52 3.54
N THR A 29 7.68 -48.74 2.29
CA THR A 29 7.63 -50.07 1.67
C THR A 29 8.15 -49.96 0.25
N GLU A 30 8.93 -50.97 -0.15
CA GLU A 30 9.80 -50.98 -1.31
C GLU A 30 9.11 -51.31 -2.65
N ARG A 31 9.71 -50.76 -3.71
CA ARG A 31 10.00 -51.32 -5.05
C ARG A 31 8.97 -52.20 -5.76
N GLY A 32 8.59 -51.71 -6.95
CA GLY A 32 8.22 -52.54 -8.11
C GLY A 32 8.32 -51.72 -9.40
N ALA A 33 9.34 -52.00 -10.21
CA ALA A 33 9.61 -51.34 -11.48
C ALA A 33 8.65 -51.82 -12.59
N ALA A 34 8.21 -50.91 -13.45
CA ALA A 34 7.84 -51.23 -14.84
C ALA A 34 7.98 -49.99 -15.71
N ALA A 35 8.95 -50.05 -16.61
CA ALA A 35 9.14 -49.12 -17.71
C ALA A 35 8.03 -49.32 -18.77
N MET A 36 7.49 -48.24 -19.30
CA MET A 36 6.89 -48.22 -20.64
C MET A 36 7.22 -46.90 -21.31
N ALA A 37 8.02 -46.99 -22.35
CA ALA A 37 8.29 -45.94 -23.31
C ALA A 37 7.05 -45.70 -24.17
N ALA A 38 6.74 -44.44 -24.48
CA ALA A 38 5.91 -44.10 -25.63
C ALA A 38 6.36 -42.75 -26.21
N SER A 39 6.79 -42.85 -27.45
CA SER A 39 7.19 -41.85 -28.44
C SER A 39 6.45 -40.51 -28.40
N ALA A 40 7.24 -39.43 -28.50
CA ALA A 40 6.79 -38.14 -29.00
C ALA A 40 6.68 -38.15 -30.54
N PRO A 41 5.71 -37.45 -31.14
CA PRO A 41 5.84 -36.91 -32.47
C PRO A 41 6.03 -35.39 -32.45
N ALA A 42 6.87 -34.92 -33.37
CA ALA A 42 7.13 -33.52 -33.69
C ALA A 42 5.90 -32.81 -34.31
N PRO A 43 5.87 -31.47 -34.36
CA PRO A 43 4.64 -30.71 -34.61
C PRO A 43 4.36 -30.58 -36.12
N THR A 44 3.09 -30.67 -36.50
CA THR A 44 2.60 -30.26 -37.81
C THR A 44 2.10 -28.82 -37.76
N GLU A 45 2.61 -28.01 -38.68
CA GLU A 45 2.12 -26.67 -38.99
C GLU A 45 0.65 -26.72 -39.42
N GLY A 46 -0.16 -25.83 -38.83
CA GLY A 46 -1.56 -25.62 -39.18
C GLY A 46 -1.94 -24.19 -38.91
N ALA A 47 -1.78 -23.34 -39.92
CA ALA A 47 -2.27 -21.98 -39.93
C ALA A 47 -3.81 -21.97 -39.90
N ALA A 48 -4.38 -21.32 -38.89
CA ALA A 48 -5.76 -20.85 -38.90
C ALA A 48 -5.82 -19.53 -38.14
N GLY A 49 -5.91 -18.44 -38.89
CA GLY A 49 -6.19 -17.12 -38.34
C GLY A 49 -7.66 -17.00 -37.94
N ALA A 50 -7.92 -16.34 -36.81
CA ALA A 50 -9.14 -15.58 -36.56
C ALA A 50 -9.00 -14.75 -35.28
N GLY A 51 -9.08 -13.42 -35.42
CA GLY A 51 -9.80 -12.56 -34.47
C GLY A 51 -9.05 -12.11 -33.22
N GLU A 52 -8.15 -11.15 -33.38
CA GLU A 52 -7.70 -10.28 -32.30
C GLU A 52 -8.88 -9.40 -31.84
N ALA A 53 -9.62 -9.87 -30.82
CA ALA A 53 -10.64 -9.08 -30.16
C ALA A 53 -9.95 -8.07 -29.22
N ALA A 54 -9.60 -6.91 -29.78
CA ALA A 54 -9.25 -5.73 -29.00
C ALA A 54 -10.38 -5.42 -28.01
N GLY A 55 -10.17 -5.75 -26.74
CA GLY A 55 -11.02 -5.36 -25.63
C GLY A 55 -11.08 -3.85 -25.54
N LYS A 56 -12.11 -3.26 -26.14
CA LYS A 56 -12.44 -1.84 -25.96
C LYS A 56 -12.83 -1.68 -24.49
N ASN A 57 -11.97 -1.03 -23.70
CA ASN A 57 -12.35 -0.44 -22.43
C ASN A 57 -13.49 0.55 -22.69
N SER A 58 -14.72 0.07 -22.56
CA SER A 58 -15.91 0.90 -22.51
C SER A 58 -15.89 1.66 -21.19
N ALA A 59 -15.30 2.84 -21.20
CA ALA A 59 -15.63 3.88 -20.24
C ALA A 59 -17.15 4.10 -20.28
N SER A 60 -17.83 3.89 -19.16
CA SER A 60 -19.27 4.14 -19.04
C SER A 60 -19.60 5.58 -19.49
N PRO A 61 -20.71 5.83 -20.21
CA PRO A 61 -21.00 7.15 -20.79
C PRO A 61 -21.35 8.28 -19.80
N GLY A 62 -21.07 8.12 -18.50
CA GLY A 62 -21.44 9.10 -17.46
C GLY A 62 -20.45 10.24 -17.21
N ASP A 63 -19.19 10.13 -17.64
CA ASP A 63 -18.12 11.05 -17.23
C ASP A 63 -17.86 12.23 -18.19
N ARG A 64 -18.77 12.49 -19.14
CA ARG A 64 -18.71 13.67 -20.04
C ARG A 64 -19.69 14.80 -19.65
N GLY A 65 -20.10 14.87 -18.39
CA GLY A 65 -20.86 15.99 -17.85
C GLY A 65 -19.96 17.07 -17.24
N CYS A 66 -19.85 18.23 -17.91
CA CYS A 66 -19.32 19.52 -17.42
C CYS A 66 -18.44 19.52 -16.14
N GLY A 67 -17.11 19.51 -16.32
CA GLY A 67 -16.17 20.32 -15.53
C GLY A 67 -15.82 19.90 -14.10
N GLN A 68 -16.21 18.72 -13.60
CA GLN A 68 -15.80 18.29 -12.25
C GLN A 68 -14.48 17.51 -12.28
N ARG A 69 -13.42 18.07 -11.70
CA ARG A 69 -12.12 17.41 -11.56
C ARG A 69 -12.06 16.67 -10.22
N TRP A 70 -12.12 15.35 -10.28
CA TRP A 70 -11.85 14.50 -9.11
C TRP A 70 -10.37 14.56 -8.71
N ARG A 71 -10.11 14.42 -7.42
CA ARG A 71 -8.77 14.31 -6.83
C ARG A 71 -8.74 13.15 -5.84
N GLY A 72 -7.61 12.47 -5.77
CA GLY A 72 -7.36 11.49 -4.74
C GLY A 72 -7.31 12.20 -3.38
N ALA A 73 -8.06 11.67 -2.42
CA ALA A 73 -8.05 12.12 -1.04
C ALA A 73 -7.42 11.05 -0.13
N TRP A 74 -7.48 9.79 -0.53
CA TRP A 74 -6.80 8.66 0.10
C TRP A 74 -6.67 7.56 -0.97
N ALA A 75 -5.58 6.81 -0.94
CA ALA A 75 -5.37 5.66 -1.81
C ALA A 75 -4.45 4.62 -1.14
N THR A 76 -4.47 3.40 -1.67
CA THR A 76 -3.57 2.32 -1.29
C THR A 76 -3.34 1.34 -2.45
N SER A 77 -2.13 0.79 -2.57
CA SER A 77 -1.81 -0.20 -3.59
C SER A 77 -2.32 -1.59 -3.16
N PRO A 78 -3.10 -2.30 -4.00
CA PRO A 78 -3.53 -3.65 -3.68
C PRO A 78 -2.41 -4.69 -3.87
N GLN A 79 -2.56 -5.81 -3.18
CA GLN A 79 -1.75 -7.03 -3.24
C GLN A 79 -2.66 -8.24 -3.51
N ALA A 80 -2.05 -9.31 -4.05
CA ALA A 80 -2.71 -10.60 -4.16
C ALA A 80 -2.93 -11.21 -2.76
N PRO A 81 -3.98 -12.01 -2.54
CA PRO A 81 -4.28 -12.59 -1.23
C PRO A 81 -3.15 -13.50 -0.73
N HIS A 82 -2.67 -13.28 0.49
CA HIS A 82 -1.68 -14.11 1.16
C HIS A 82 -1.85 -14.06 2.69
N ALA A 83 -1.11 -14.90 3.43
CA ALA A 83 -1.27 -15.10 4.87
C ALA A 83 0.05 -14.91 5.66
N LEU A 84 0.91 -13.97 5.24
CA LEU A 84 2.14 -13.66 5.99
C LEU A 84 1.85 -13.02 7.35
N MET A 85 0.77 -12.23 7.43
CA MET A 85 0.23 -11.68 8.66
C MET A 85 -1.24 -12.06 8.81
N PRO A 86 -1.80 -12.13 10.04
CA PRO A 86 -3.21 -12.45 10.25
C PRO A 86 -4.14 -11.48 9.51
N ASN A 87 -4.90 -12.00 8.55
CA ASN A 87 -5.84 -11.23 7.72
C ASN A 87 -6.95 -12.16 7.16
N TRP A 88 -7.86 -11.60 6.37
CA TRP A 88 -9.02 -12.31 5.81
C TRP A 88 -8.93 -12.56 4.29
N SER A 89 -7.83 -12.18 3.64
CA SER A 89 -7.72 -12.14 2.18
C SER A 89 -7.80 -13.54 1.56
N VAL A 90 -7.14 -14.55 2.15
CA VAL A 90 -7.16 -15.92 1.61
C VAL A 90 -8.55 -16.56 1.72
N ALA A 91 -9.22 -16.36 2.87
CA ALA A 91 -10.55 -16.90 3.10
C ALA A 91 -11.64 -16.16 2.32
N GLY A 92 -11.47 -14.85 2.13
CA GLY A 92 -12.49 -13.98 1.57
C GLY A 92 -13.66 -13.74 2.53
N PHE A 93 -14.81 -13.44 1.94
CA PHE A 93 -16.03 -13.08 2.67
C PHE A 93 -17.24 -13.80 2.12
N THR A 94 -18.16 -14.20 3.00
CA THR A 94 -19.49 -14.74 2.68
C THR A 94 -20.48 -14.27 3.72
N ASP A 95 -21.49 -13.49 3.34
CA ASP A 95 -22.45 -12.87 4.28
C ASP A 95 -21.78 -12.01 5.36
N HIS A 96 -20.88 -11.11 4.94
CA HIS A 96 -20.18 -10.21 5.84
C HIS A 96 -20.34 -8.75 5.45
N THR A 97 -20.39 -7.89 6.46
CA THR A 97 -20.18 -6.45 6.36
C THR A 97 -18.75 -6.12 6.78
N VAL A 98 -18.01 -5.42 5.93
CA VAL A 98 -16.62 -4.99 6.17
C VAL A 98 -16.57 -3.47 6.25
N ARG A 99 -16.21 -2.91 7.41
CA ARG A 99 -16.14 -1.46 7.66
C ARG A 99 -14.68 -1.03 7.83
N GLN A 100 -14.22 -0.18 6.92
CA GLN A 100 -12.83 0.23 6.78
C GLN A 100 -12.68 1.70 7.12
N VAL A 101 -11.77 2.04 8.03
CA VAL A 101 -11.51 3.45 8.43
C VAL A 101 -10.36 4.00 7.59
N VAL A 102 -10.57 5.15 6.96
CA VAL A 102 -9.57 5.86 6.17
C VAL A 102 -9.52 7.34 6.56
N ARG A 103 -8.34 7.93 6.69
CA ARG A 103 -8.17 9.38 6.91
C ARG A 103 -7.83 10.03 5.60
N VAL A 104 -8.66 10.96 5.14
CA VAL A 104 -8.41 11.66 3.88
C VAL A 104 -7.41 12.81 4.07
N SER A 105 -6.53 13.03 3.10
CA SER A 105 -5.54 14.11 3.08
C SER A 105 -6.15 15.47 2.70
N THR A 106 -7.15 15.48 1.81
CA THR A 106 -7.82 16.69 1.33
C THR A 106 -9.33 16.58 1.36
N GLY A 107 -10.01 17.73 1.27
CA GLY A 107 -11.45 17.86 1.37
C GLY A 107 -12.16 18.18 0.05
N GLY A 108 -13.48 18.13 0.09
CA GLY A 108 -14.35 18.46 -1.02
C GLY A 108 -15.83 18.53 -0.62
N THR A 109 -16.70 18.77 -1.58
CA THR A 109 -18.17 18.80 -1.38
C THR A 109 -18.88 17.55 -1.85
N LYS A 110 -18.17 16.71 -2.62
CA LYS A 110 -18.61 15.38 -3.02
C LYS A 110 -17.50 14.38 -2.74
N ALA A 111 -17.90 13.13 -2.56
CA ALA A 111 -17.00 11.99 -2.42
C ALA A 111 -17.44 10.85 -3.33
N ARG A 112 -16.49 10.05 -3.79
CA ARG A 112 -16.70 8.72 -4.37
C ARG A 112 -15.59 7.78 -3.91
N ILE A 113 -15.82 6.48 -4.07
CA ILE A 113 -14.82 5.46 -3.76
C ILE A 113 -14.41 4.71 -5.03
N GLU A 114 -13.22 4.11 -4.99
CA GLU A 114 -12.77 3.12 -5.97
C GLU A 114 -12.68 1.75 -5.29
N LEU A 115 -13.20 0.75 -5.99
CA LEU A 115 -13.12 -0.65 -5.61
C LEU A 115 -12.34 -1.43 -6.68
N SER A 116 -11.39 -2.27 -6.24
CA SER A 116 -10.56 -3.08 -7.10
C SER A 116 -10.73 -4.56 -6.82
N ASN A 117 -10.87 -5.35 -7.89
CA ASN A 117 -10.85 -6.80 -7.90
C ASN A 117 -9.66 -7.31 -8.75
N ARG A 118 -8.56 -6.54 -8.76
CA ARG A 118 -7.36 -6.76 -9.57
C ARG A 118 -6.79 -8.17 -9.50
N TYR A 119 -6.78 -8.77 -8.31
CA TYR A 119 -6.26 -10.13 -8.10
C TYR A 119 -7.36 -11.19 -7.99
N GLY A 120 -8.63 -10.80 -8.20
CA GLY A 120 -9.76 -11.72 -8.23
C GLY A 120 -9.85 -12.48 -9.55
N ARG A 121 -10.13 -13.79 -9.47
CA ARG A 121 -10.30 -14.67 -10.64
C ARG A 121 -11.74 -14.78 -11.12
N THR A 122 -12.69 -14.27 -10.34
CA THR A 122 -14.13 -14.25 -10.65
C THR A 122 -14.68 -12.85 -10.38
N PRO A 123 -15.80 -12.46 -11.02
CA PRO A 123 -16.44 -11.18 -10.74
C PRO A 123 -16.83 -11.06 -9.26
N LEU A 124 -16.48 -9.93 -8.64
CA LEU A 124 -16.82 -9.61 -7.25
C LEU A 124 -18.18 -8.91 -7.20
N LYS A 125 -19.16 -9.51 -6.54
CA LYS A 125 -20.46 -8.87 -6.30
C LYS A 125 -20.44 -8.12 -4.96
N VAL A 126 -20.59 -6.81 -5.03
CA VAL A 126 -20.83 -5.95 -3.85
C VAL A 126 -22.32 -5.67 -3.76
N THR A 127 -22.98 -6.22 -2.75
CA THR A 127 -24.44 -6.08 -2.55
C THR A 127 -24.81 -4.64 -2.20
N GLY A 128 -23.91 -3.93 -1.54
CA GLY A 128 -23.84 -2.49 -1.62
C GLY A 128 -22.83 -1.90 -0.65
N ALA A 129 -22.72 -0.58 -0.67
CA ALA A 129 -21.70 0.13 0.09
C ALA A 129 -22.25 1.42 0.72
N THR A 130 -21.66 1.85 1.83
CA THR A 130 -21.94 3.14 2.46
C THR A 130 -20.64 3.88 2.78
N ILE A 131 -20.73 5.21 2.82
CA ILE A 131 -19.70 6.09 3.37
C ILE A 131 -20.27 6.88 4.55
N ALA A 132 -19.48 7.10 5.59
CA ALA A 132 -19.89 7.86 6.77
C ALA A 132 -18.70 8.56 7.42
N ARG A 133 -18.95 9.49 8.34
CA ARG A 133 -17.88 10.06 9.18
C ARG A 133 -17.55 9.08 10.29
N ALA A 134 -16.26 8.80 10.51
CA ALA A 134 -15.84 7.86 11.52
C ALA A 134 -16.18 8.34 12.95
N GLY A 135 -16.59 7.39 13.79
CA GLY A 135 -16.74 7.55 15.24
C GLY A 135 -15.63 6.82 16.00
N LYS A 136 -15.93 6.38 17.22
CA LYS A 136 -15.01 5.56 18.03
C LYS A 136 -15.12 4.08 17.62
N GLY A 137 -13.99 3.44 17.36
CA GLY A 137 -13.98 2.03 16.94
C GLY A 137 -14.73 1.85 15.62
N ALA A 138 -15.64 0.87 15.57
CA ALA A 138 -16.48 0.63 14.40
C ALA A 138 -17.69 1.57 14.28
N SER A 139 -17.94 2.46 15.24
CA SER A 139 -19.08 3.38 15.18
C SER A 139 -18.87 4.48 14.14
N VAL A 140 -19.97 5.09 13.71
CA VAL A 140 -19.98 6.25 12.81
C VAL A 140 -20.81 7.37 13.42
N GLN A 141 -20.58 8.61 12.99
CA GLN A 141 -21.36 9.75 13.50
C GLN A 141 -22.82 9.64 13.05
N ASP A 142 -23.75 9.89 13.97
CA ASP A 142 -25.18 9.84 13.70
C ASP A 142 -25.57 10.78 12.54
N GLY A 143 -26.46 10.30 11.67
CA GLY A 143 -26.92 11.04 10.50
C GLY A 143 -25.88 11.22 9.39
N SER A 144 -24.67 10.65 9.52
CA SER A 144 -23.61 10.78 8.50
C SER A 144 -23.57 9.66 7.46
N VAL A 145 -24.26 8.54 7.69
CA VAL A 145 -24.30 7.40 6.76
C VAL A 145 -24.95 7.81 5.43
N ARG A 146 -24.27 7.53 4.32
CA ARG A 146 -24.74 7.75 2.96
C ARG A 146 -24.56 6.48 2.15
N ASP A 147 -25.60 6.06 1.45
CA ASP A 147 -25.52 4.97 0.49
C ASP A 147 -24.68 5.40 -0.72
N LEU A 148 -23.79 4.52 -1.14
CA LEU A 148 -23.04 4.67 -2.38
C LEU A 148 -23.83 4.00 -3.52
N LEU A 149 -23.84 4.65 -4.67
CA LEU A 149 -24.43 4.13 -5.90
C LEU A 149 -23.34 3.87 -6.93
N PHE A 150 -23.61 2.99 -7.87
CA PHE A 150 -22.73 2.65 -9.00
C PHE A 150 -23.59 2.65 -10.26
N GLY A 151 -23.45 3.69 -11.09
CA GLY A 151 -24.32 3.90 -12.24
C GLY A 151 -25.79 3.99 -11.86
N GLY A 152 -26.11 4.59 -10.70
CA GLY A 152 -27.46 4.70 -10.15
C GLY A 152 -27.95 3.49 -9.34
N HIS A 153 -27.18 2.40 -9.28
CA HIS A 153 -27.58 1.16 -8.59
C HIS A 153 -26.89 1.01 -7.23
N ARG A 154 -27.59 0.43 -6.25
CA ARG A 154 -27.04 0.18 -4.90
C ARG A 154 -26.03 -0.97 -4.84
N SER A 155 -26.03 -1.84 -5.84
CA SER A 155 -25.12 -2.98 -5.97
C SER A 155 -24.28 -2.83 -7.23
N VAL A 156 -23.12 -3.49 -7.24
CA VAL A 156 -22.21 -3.50 -8.39
C VAL A 156 -21.51 -4.84 -8.48
N THR A 157 -21.18 -5.24 -9.71
CA THR A 157 -20.26 -6.34 -9.98
C THR A 157 -18.96 -5.76 -10.51
N VAL A 158 -17.86 -5.96 -9.78
CA VAL A 158 -16.52 -5.60 -10.23
C VAL A 158 -15.98 -6.78 -11.06
N PRO A 159 -15.58 -6.57 -12.33
CA PRO A 159 -15.03 -7.64 -13.16
C PRO A 159 -13.81 -8.31 -12.51
N ALA A 160 -13.51 -9.56 -12.87
CA ALA A 160 -12.24 -10.19 -12.51
C ALA A 160 -11.09 -9.37 -13.10
N GLY A 161 -10.09 -9.04 -12.29
CA GLY A 161 -8.98 -8.17 -12.70
C GLY A 161 -9.36 -6.70 -12.93
N GLY A 162 -10.61 -6.31 -12.64
CA GLY A 162 -11.15 -4.99 -12.95
C GLY A 162 -11.38 -4.12 -11.73
N GLU A 163 -11.80 -2.89 -11.99
CA GLU A 163 -12.04 -1.86 -10.99
C GLU A 163 -13.33 -1.09 -11.33
N VAL A 164 -13.95 -0.52 -10.31
CA VAL A 164 -15.13 0.33 -10.46
C VAL A 164 -15.05 1.52 -9.52
N ARG A 165 -15.60 2.66 -9.94
CA ARG A 165 -15.81 3.82 -9.09
C ARG A 165 -17.30 3.97 -8.78
N SER A 166 -17.61 4.40 -7.57
CA SER A 166 -18.98 4.80 -7.23
C SER A 166 -19.35 6.11 -7.93
N ASP A 167 -20.64 6.39 -8.01
CA ASP A 167 -21.15 7.70 -8.36
C ASP A 167 -20.69 8.72 -7.31
N GLY A 168 -20.53 9.97 -7.73
CA GLY A 168 -20.20 11.07 -6.82
C GLY A 168 -21.40 11.52 -6.02
N LEU A 169 -21.35 11.39 -4.69
CA LEU A 169 -22.44 11.81 -3.81
C LEU A 169 -22.13 13.11 -3.06
N PRO A 170 -23.14 13.98 -2.81
CA PRO A 170 -22.96 15.17 -1.97
C PRO A 170 -22.60 14.81 -0.52
N MET A 171 -21.34 15.09 -0.15
CA MET A 171 -20.83 14.92 1.21
C MET A 171 -19.68 15.89 1.41
N LYS A 172 -19.86 16.87 2.31
CA LYS A 172 -18.78 17.78 2.67
C LYS A 172 -17.73 17.04 3.50
N VAL A 173 -16.56 16.83 2.93
CA VAL A 173 -15.42 16.20 3.60
C VAL A 173 -14.38 17.27 3.89
N ARG A 174 -13.85 17.30 5.10
CA ARG A 174 -12.74 18.20 5.49
C ARG A 174 -11.40 17.50 5.28
N ALA A 175 -10.36 18.27 5.01
CA ALA A 175 -9.00 17.73 5.02
C ALA A 175 -8.70 17.10 6.38
N LEU A 176 -7.97 15.98 6.37
CA LEU A 176 -7.57 15.21 7.55
C LEU A 176 -8.73 14.54 8.31
N GLU A 177 -9.92 14.49 7.72
CA GLU A 177 -11.09 13.84 8.31
C GLU A 177 -11.04 12.32 8.13
N SER A 178 -11.41 11.58 9.17
CA SER A 178 -11.59 10.13 9.08
C SER A 178 -13.01 9.78 8.61
N LEU A 179 -13.06 8.95 7.58
CA LEU A 179 -14.27 8.39 7.00
C LEU A 179 -14.29 6.87 7.22
N THR A 180 -15.48 6.29 7.19
CA THR A 180 -15.65 4.85 7.07
C THR A 180 -16.23 4.52 5.71
N VAL A 181 -15.65 3.53 5.03
CA VAL A 181 -16.28 2.87 3.88
C VAL A 181 -16.72 1.49 4.32
N THR A 182 -18.02 1.21 4.20
CA THR A 182 -18.59 -0.09 4.61
C THR A 182 -19.11 -0.83 3.39
N LEU A 183 -18.65 -2.06 3.18
CA LEU A 183 -19.08 -2.95 2.09
C LEU A 183 -19.89 -4.11 2.64
N TYR A 184 -21.02 -4.45 2.01
CA TYR A 184 -21.74 -5.70 2.28
C TYR A 184 -21.53 -6.71 1.15
N LEU A 185 -21.02 -7.87 1.54
CA LEU A 185 -20.63 -8.98 0.67
C LEU A 185 -21.53 -10.17 1.02
N ALA A 186 -22.74 -10.19 0.44
CA ALA A 186 -23.76 -11.20 0.78
C ALA A 186 -23.38 -12.61 0.29
N GLY A 187 -22.75 -12.70 -0.88
CA GLY A 187 -22.29 -13.95 -1.47
C GLY A 187 -20.81 -14.22 -1.21
N PRO A 188 -20.33 -15.43 -1.51
CA PRO A 188 -18.91 -15.76 -1.41
C PRO A 188 -18.09 -14.95 -2.40
N THR A 189 -17.06 -14.27 -1.93
CA THR A 189 -16.14 -13.52 -2.79
C THR A 189 -15.01 -14.37 -3.35
N GLY A 190 -14.68 -15.48 -2.69
CA GLY A 190 -13.37 -16.12 -2.84
C GLY A 190 -12.23 -15.24 -2.31
N PRO A 191 -10.97 -15.60 -2.59
CA PRO A 191 -9.82 -14.84 -2.12
C PRO A 191 -9.88 -13.36 -2.55
N ALA A 192 -9.61 -12.46 -1.61
CA ALA A 192 -9.82 -11.03 -1.76
C ALA A 192 -8.57 -10.30 -2.27
N THR A 193 -8.79 -9.35 -3.18
CA THR A 193 -7.85 -8.25 -3.41
C THR A 193 -7.78 -7.43 -2.13
N PHE A 194 -6.58 -7.21 -1.59
CA PHE A 194 -6.41 -6.59 -0.27
C PHE A 194 -5.12 -5.76 -0.23
N HIS A 195 -4.91 -4.99 0.83
CA HIS A 195 -3.64 -4.35 1.14
C HIS A 195 -3.24 -4.73 2.57
N GLN A 196 -2.03 -5.28 2.76
CA GLN A 196 -1.65 -5.93 4.01
C GLN A 196 -1.49 -4.94 5.17
N THR A 197 -0.75 -3.86 4.98
CA THR A 197 -0.24 -2.98 6.05
C THR A 197 -1.12 -1.73 6.19
N ALA A 198 -2.40 -1.93 6.50
CA ALA A 198 -3.30 -0.78 6.61
C ALA A 198 -2.94 0.13 7.78
N LEU A 199 -2.34 -0.39 8.86
CA LEU A 199 -2.01 0.32 10.11
C LEU A 199 -3.20 1.16 10.65
N THR A 200 -4.40 0.67 10.38
CA THR A 200 -5.69 1.17 10.82
C THR A 200 -6.60 -0.03 10.98
N THR A 201 -7.58 0.05 11.87
CA THR A 201 -8.48 -1.09 12.11
C THR A 201 -9.59 -1.13 11.07
N THR A 202 -9.67 -2.26 10.37
CA THR A 202 -10.84 -2.71 9.63
C THR A 202 -11.68 -3.63 10.52
N TYR A 203 -13.00 -3.48 10.44
CA TYR A 203 -13.96 -4.24 11.23
C TYR A 203 -14.81 -5.16 10.36
N ARG A 204 -15.21 -6.31 10.91
CA ARG A 204 -16.14 -7.24 10.24
C ARG A 204 -17.29 -7.65 11.15
N ALA A 205 -18.46 -7.79 10.56
CA ALA A 205 -19.68 -8.30 11.14
C ALA A 205 -20.32 -9.32 10.18
N LYS A 206 -21.09 -10.27 10.70
CA LYS A 206 -21.89 -11.21 9.89
C LYS A 206 -23.26 -10.60 9.57
N GLY A 207 -23.76 -10.74 8.35
CA GLY A 207 -25.01 -10.11 7.89
C GLY A 207 -24.84 -8.69 7.38
N ASP A 208 -25.95 -8.03 7.01
CA ASP A 208 -25.96 -6.64 6.51
C ASP A 208 -26.05 -5.65 7.68
N HIS A 209 -24.90 -5.05 8.01
CA HIS A 209 -24.75 -4.04 9.07
C HIS A 209 -24.31 -2.69 8.50
N ARG A 210 -24.59 -2.41 7.22
CA ARG A 210 -24.14 -1.18 6.56
C ARG A 210 -24.74 0.09 7.13
N SER A 211 -25.95 -0.01 7.69
CA SER A 211 -26.69 1.11 8.28
C SER A 211 -26.43 1.31 9.77
N ASP A 212 -25.74 0.37 10.41
CA ASP A 212 -25.50 0.41 11.86
C ASP A 212 -24.59 1.58 12.22
N THR A 213 -25.08 2.48 13.06
CA THR A 213 -24.27 3.60 13.59
C THR A 213 -23.38 3.16 14.75
N GLY A 214 -23.82 2.17 15.52
CA GLY A 214 -23.06 1.58 16.62
C GLY A 214 -21.99 0.58 16.19
N ALA A 215 -21.14 0.18 17.15
CA ALA A 215 -20.05 -0.76 16.92
C ALA A 215 -20.38 -2.22 17.32
N ALA A 216 -21.54 -2.48 17.94
CA ALA A 216 -21.80 -3.73 18.65
C ALA A 216 -21.78 -4.98 17.76
N ALA A 217 -22.24 -4.88 16.50
CA ALA A 217 -22.23 -5.98 15.55
C ALA A 217 -20.82 -6.34 15.03
N PHE A 218 -19.88 -5.41 15.12
CA PHE A 218 -18.53 -5.52 14.57
C PHE A 218 -17.59 -6.15 15.59
N THR A 219 -17.61 -7.47 15.66
CA THR A 219 -16.88 -8.25 16.68
C THR A 219 -15.48 -8.67 16.25
N GLU A 220 -15.14 -8.55 14.96
CA GLU A 220 -13.85 -8.96 14.41
C GLU A 220 -13.06 -7.79 13.85
N LYS A 221 -11.72 -7.89 13.90
CA LYS A 221 -10.79 -6.84 13.48
C LYS A 221 -9.67 -7.38 12.62
N SER A 222 -9.17 -6.54 11.72
CA SER A 222 -7.99 -6.76 10.90
C SER A 222 -7.25 -5.43 10.71
N GLU A 223 -5.94 -5.48 10.46
CA GLU A 223 -5.12 -4.30 10.12
C GLU A 223 -4.79 -4.26 8.63
N SER A 224 -5.75 -4.67 7.79
CA SER A 224 -5.65 -4.68 6.33
C SER A 224 -6.87 -4.01 5.69
N TRP A 225 -6.71 -3.48 4.49
CA TRP A 225 -7.83 -3.03 3.65
C TRP A 225 -8.22 -4.10 2.64
N TYR A 226 -9.50 -4.17 2.28
CA TYR A 226 -10.06 -5.18 1.38
C TYR A 226 -10.90 -4.52 0.30
N TYR A 227 -10.54 -4.78 -0.96
CA TYR A 227 -11.16 -4.24 -2.18
C TYR A 227 -11.21 -2.72 -2.33
N LEU A 228 -10.98 -1.92 -1.29
CA LEU A 228 -10.97 -0.47 -1.31
C LEU A 228 -9.57 0.04 -1.68
N THR A 229 -9.45 0.71 -2.82
CA THR A 229 -8.17 1.26 -3.32
C THR A 229 -8.12 2.77 -3.34
N GLY A 230 -9.28 3.45 -3.34
CA GLY A 230 -9.31 4.91 -3.41
C GLY A 230 -10.53 5.55 -2.75
N VAL A 231 -10.33 6.76 -2.23
CA VAL A 231 -11.38 7.73 -1.92
C VAL A 231 -11.04 9.01 -2.66
N GLU A 232 -11.96 9.47 -3.49
CA GLU A 232 -11.80 10.67 -4.30
C GLU A 232 -12.81 11.74 -3.89
N VAL A 233 -12.38 13.00 -3.97
CA VAL A 233 -13.22 14.16 -3.65
C VAL A 233 -13.26 15.15 -4.82
N SER A 234 -14.35 15.90 -4.90
CA SER A 234 -14.52 16.99 -5.87
C SER A 234 -15.36 18.14 -5.30
N GLY A 235 -15.28 19.29 -5.97
CA GLY A 235 -15.82 20.57 -5.51
C GLY A 235 -15.03 21.20 -4.35
N GLY A 236 -15.27 22.48 -4.12
CA GLY A 236 -14.57 23.30 -3.13
C GLY A 236 -13.91 24.53 -3.78
N LYS A 237 -13.53 25.53 -2.96
CA LYS A 237 -12.96 26.80 -3.49
C LYS A 237 -11.59 26.63 -4.17
N ASP A 238 -10.87 25.53 -3.87
CA ASP A 238 -9.50 25.26 -4.35
C ASP A 238 -9.40 24.09 -5.35
N ASP A 239 -10.55 23.59 -5.84
CA ASP A 239 -10.73 22.31 -6.56
C ASP A 239 -9.82 22.14 -7.80
N ALA A 240 -9.59 23.22 -8.55
CA ALA A 240 -8.97 23.15 -9.86
C ALA A 240 -7.44 23.33 -9.87
N ARG A 241 -6.81 23.73 -8.75
CA ARG A 241 -5.45 24.30 -8.77
C ARG A 241 -4.37 23.45 -8.10
N ARG A 242 -4.74 22.36 -7.43
CA ARG A 242 -3.81 21.62 -6.56
C ARG A 242 -3.75 20.16 -6.94
N LYS A 243 -2.65 19.79 -7.60
CA LYS A 243 -2.38 18.42 -8.00
C LYS A 243 -1.99 17.57 -6.77
N ALA A 244 -2.36 16.30 -6.79
CA ALA A 244 -2.01 15.34 -5.75
C ALA A 244 -0.52 14.98 -5.80
N VAL A 245 0.01 14.57 -4.65
CA VAL A 245 1.34 14.03 -4.45
C VAL A 245 1.18 12.54 -4.16
N VAL A 246 1.88 11.69 -4.88
CA VAL A 246 1.91 10.25 -4.60
C VAL A 246 3.20 9.92 -3.86
N ALA A 247 3.09 9.26 -2.72
CA ALA A 247 4.20 8.62 -2.02
C ALA A 247 4.27 7.17 -2.53
N PHE A 248 5.27 6.84 -3.34
CA PHE A 248 5.41 5.53 -3.98
C PHE A 248 6.62 4.79 -3.43
N GLY A 249 6.40 3.59 -2.89
CA GLY A 249 7.53 2.77 -2.48
C GLY A 249 7.20 1.50 -1.71
N ASP A 250 8.11 1.14 -0.82
CA ASP A 250 8.06 -0.10 -0.04
C ASP A 250 7.44 0.07 1.36
N SER A 251 7.80 -0.80 2.32
CA SER A 251 7.32 -0.78 3.72
C SER A 251 7.62 0.53 4.46
N ILE A 252 8.69 1.23 4.11
CA ILE A 252 9.03 2.52 4.70
C ILE A 252 8.04 3.58 4.19
N THR A 253 7.59 3.47 2.95
CA THR A 253 6.52 4.34 2.43
C THR A 253 5.15 3.96 2.94
N ASP A 254 4.88 2.65 3.01
CA ASP A 254 3.66 2.07 3.55
C ASP A 254 3.45 2.47 5.02
N GLY A 255 4.55 2.67 5.75
CA GLY A 255 4.58 3.24 7.09
C GLY A 255 4.75 2.20 8.20
N TYR A 256 5.29 1.02 7.88
CA TYR A 256 5.55 -0.05 8.84
C TYR A 256 6.33 0.46 10.06
N GLY A 257 5.99 0.01 11.26
CA GLY A 257 6.59 0.53 12.50
C GLY A 257 5.94 1.80 13.06
N SER A 258 5.04 2.46 12.31
CA SER A 258 4.20 3.54 12.86
C SER A 258 3.09 2.98 13.76
N THR A 259 2.63 3.79 14.72
CA THR A 259 1.58 3.40 15.67
C THR A 259 0.25 3.16 14.96
N THR A 260 -0.28 1.93 15.01
CA THR A 260 -1.58 1.56 14.44
C THR A 260 -2.70 2.51 14.90
N GLY A 261 -3.46 3.03 13.94
CA GLY A 261 -4.60 3.93 14.15
C GLY A 261 -4.22 5.38 14.47
N ALA A 262 -2.94 5.70 14.66
CA ALA A 262 -2.50 7.06 14.96
C ALA A 262 -2.36 7.95 13.72
N ASN A 263 -2.30 7.37 12.51
CA ASN A 263 -2.05 8.07 11.24
C ASN A 263 -0.74 8.88 11.29
N ARG A 264 0.37 8.21 11.61
CA ARG A 264 1.70 8.81 11.82
C ARG A 264 2.74 8.32 10.81
N ARG A 265 2.30 7.85 9.65
CA ARG A 265 3.18 7.51 8.52
C ARG A 265 3.69 8.82 7.90
N TYR A 266 4.79 8.81 7.16
CA TYR A 266 5.28 10.06 6.54
C TYR A 266 4.27 10.69 5.56
N PRO A 267 3.47 9.93 4.77
CA PRO A 267 2.46 10.53 3.90
C PRO A 267 1.34 11.21 4.70
N ASP A 268 0.97 10.68 5.88
CA ASP A 268 0.02 11.34 6.80
C ASP A 268 0.59 12.65 7.33
N ALA A 269 1.84 12.64 7.81
CA ALA A 269 2.51 13.83 8.31
C ALA A 269 2.71 14.88 7.21
N LEU A 270 2.95 14.47 5.96
CA LEU A 270 3.03 15.36 4.80
C LEU A 270 1.66 16.01 4.50
N ALA A 271 0.57 15.24 4.58
CA ALA A 271 -0.78 15.78 4.44
C ALA A 271 -1.09 16.82 5.54
N GLU A 272 -0.64 16.56 6.77
CA GLU A 272 -0.77 17.50 7.90
C GLU A 272 0.01 18.79 7.66
N ARG A 273 1.23 18.71 7.11
CA ARG A 273 2.03 19.88 6.72
C ARG A 273 1.30 20.71 5.67
N PHE A 274 0.76 20.10 4.61
CA PHE A 274 -0.04 20.83 3.62
C PHE A 274 -1.28 21.49 4.24
N ALA A 275 -2.01 20.80 5.11
CA ALA A 275 -3.18 21.37 5.78
C ALA A 275 -2.81 22.57 6.67
N ALA A 276 -1.66 22.52 7.36
CA ALA A 276 -1.18 23.59 8.23
C ALA A 276 -0.87 24.89 7.48
N THR A 277 -0.53 24.83 6.18
CA THR A 277 -0.35 26.02 5.33
C THR A 277 -1.68 26.70 4.94
N GLY A 278 -2.82 26.14 5.36
CA GLY A 278 -4.14 26.51 4.84
C GLY A 278 -4.37 26.03 3.40
N ARG A 279 -3.44 25.25 2.83
CA ARG A 279 -3.49 24.77 1.45
C ARG A 279 -3.46 23.23 1.36
N PRO A 280 -4.47 22.51 1.89
CA PRO A 280 -4.48 21.03 1.82
C PRO A 280 -4.39 20.52 0.38
N ARG A 281 -3.66 19.42 0.19
CA ARG A 281 -3.44 18.69 -1.07
C ARG A 281 -3.71 17.21 -0.87
N GLY A 282 -4.06 16.52 -1.96
CA GLY A 282 -4.12 15.07 -1.95
C GLY A 282 -2.72 14.51 -1.75
N VAL A 283 -2.53 13.69 -0.72
CA VAL A 283 -1.32 12.89 -0.49
C VAL A 283 -1.76 11.43 -0.48
N LEU A 284 -1.24 10.65 -1.42
CA LEU A 284 -1.69 9.29 -1.73
C LEU A 284 -0.57 8.31 -1.39
N ASN A 285 -0.83 7.34 -0.52
CA ASN A 285 0.17 6.37 -0.11
C ASN A 285 0.08 5.11 -0.97
N GLN A 286 1.09 4.86 -1.80
CA GLN A 286 1.22 3.68 -2.66
C GLN A 286 2.43 2.84 -2.22
N GLY A 287 2.66 2.80 -0.91
CA GLY A 287 3.57 1.87 -0.26
C GLY A 287 3.07 0.43 -0.37
N ILE A 288 4.00 -0.52 -0.56
CA ILE A 288 3.72 -1.94 -0.34
C ILE A 288 4.88 -2.54 0.44
N GLY A 289 4.59 -3.09 1.62
CA GLY A 289 5.60 -3.77 2.42
C GLY A 289 6.40 -4.83 1.66
N GLY A 290 7.73 -4.70 1.68
CA GLY A 290 8.65 -5.62 1.00
C GLY A 290 8.76 -5.46 -0.52
N ASN A 291 8.08 -4.46 -1.12
CA ASN A 291 8.11 -4.27 -2.56
C ASN A 291 9.53 -4.02 -3.04
N ARG A 292 9.80 -4.48 -4.26
CA ARG A 292 11.07 -4.32 -4.95
C ARG A 292 10.81 -3.58 -6.24
N ILE A 293 11.74 -2.72 -6.63
CA ILE A 293 11.62 -1.98 -7.89
C ILE A 293 11.81 -2.91 -9.11
N THR A 294 12.62 -3.97 -8.97
CA THR A 294 13.04 -4.81 -10.10
C THR A 294 12.34 -6.15 -10.26
N ALA A 295 11.70 -6.67 -9.20
CA ALA A 295 11.23 -8.06 -9.17
C ALA A 295 9.88 -8.21 -8.47
N ASP A 296 9.01 -9.01 -9.08
CA ASP A 296 7.69 -9.35 -8.53
C ASP A 296 7.86 -10.21 -7.26
N SER A 297 6.81 -10.25 -6.46
CA SER A 297 6.74 -11.07 -5.25
C SER A 297 5.34 -11.66 -5.09
N SER A 298 5.28 -12.88 -4.56
CA SER A 298 4.01 -13.56 -4.29
C SER A 298 3.20 -12.88 -3.16
N TRP A 299 3.88 -12.09 -2.33
CA TRP A 299 3.32 -11.40 -1.17
C TRP A 299 3.55 -9.89 -1.23
N ALA A 300 4.70 -9.41 -1.71
CA ALA A 300 5.02 -7.99 -1.79
C ALA A 300 4.58 -7.30 -3.10
N GLY A 301 3.70 -7.96 -3.87
CA GLY A 301 3.09 -7.41 -5.07
C GLY A 301 3.98 -7.41 -6.32
N GLU A 302 3.46 -6.80 -7.38
CA GLU A 302 4.19 -6.59 -8.64
C GLU A 302 5.36 -5.62 -8.42
N LYS A 303 6.44 -5.79 -9.19
CA LYS A 303 7.61 -4.90 -9.13
C LYS A 303 7.24 -3.45 -9.37
N GLY A 304 7.96 -2.55 -8.71
CA GLY A 304 7.74 -1.11 -8.77
C GLY A 304 7.58 -0.57 -10.20
N VAL A 305 8.48 -0.95 -11.12
CA VAL A 305 8.40 -0.50 -12.53
C VAL A 305 7.14 -0.91 -13.28
N ALA A 306 6.51 -2.02 -12.89
CA ALA A 306 5.29 -2.53 -13.53
C ALA A 306 4.04 -1.88 -12.93
N ARG A 307 3.97 -1.76 -11.59
CA ARG A 307 2.81 -1.19 -10.92
C ARG A 307 2.73 0.34 -10.99
N PHE A 308 3.84 1.03 -11.27
CA PHE A 308 3.91 2.50 -11.28
C PHE A 308 2.84 3.18 -12.15
N ARG A 309 2.58 2.68 -13.36
CA ARG A 309 1.54 3.26 -14.23
C ARG A 309 0.16 3.21 -13.57
N HIS A 310 -0.14 2.12 -12.88
CA HIS A 310 -1.42 1.95 -12.22
C HIS A 310 -1.48 2.78 -10.94
N ASP A 311 -0.54 2.55 -10.04
CA ASP A 311 -0.57 3.08 -8.68
C ASP A 311 -0.26 4.58 -8.64
N VAL A 312 0.48 5.11 -9.60
CA VAL A 312 0.85 6.54 -9.63
C VAL A 312 0.08 7.26 -10.72
N LEU A 313 0.15 6.77 -11.96
CA LEU A 313 -0.42 7.50 -13.12
C LEU A 313 -1.92 7.25 -13.32
N GLY A 314 -2.47 6.21 -12.67
CA GLY A 314 -3.91 5.94 -12.63
C GLY A 314 -4.66 6.81 -11.63
N GLU A 315 -3.94 7.41 -10.67
CA GLU A 315 -4.52 8.28 -9.65
C GLU A 315 -5.00 9.62 -10.25
N PRO A 316 -6.14 10.15 -9.78
CA PRO A 316 -6.72 11.33 -10.39
C PRO A 316 -5.99 12.61 -9.97
N ASN A 317 -5.64 13.41 -10.99
CA ASN A 317 -5.04 14.74 -10.85
C ASN A 317 -3.69 14.75 -10.11
N VAL A 318 -2.83 13.74 -10.35
CA VAL A 318 -1.45 13.69 -9.83
C VAL A 318 -0.58 14.75 -10.51
N GLY A 319 0.32 15.34 -9.72
CA GLY A 319 1.30 16.33 -10.19
C GLY A 319 2.73 15.98 -9.86
N SER A 320 2.92 15.21 -8.80
CA SER A 320 4.24 14.77 -8.35
C SER A 320 4.17 13.39 -7.72
N VAL A 321 5.31 12.70 -7.75
CA VAL A 321 5.53 11.43 -7.07
C VAL A 321 6.87 11.46 -6.35
N ILE A 322 6.87 11.07 -5.08
CA ILE A 322 8.07 10.81 -4.28
C ILE A 322 8.35 9.31 -4.39
N VAL A 323 9.52 8.95 -4.92
CA VAL A 323 9.95 7.57 -5.12
C VAL A 323 10.96 7.19 -4.05
N LEU A 324 10.58 6.29 -3.14
CA LEU A 324 11.45 5.69 -2.13
C LEU A 324 11.42 4.16 -2.27
N GLU A 325 12.39 3.61 -2.99
CA GLU A 325 12.47 2.18 -3.35
C GLU A 325 13.92 1.70 -3.42
N GLY A 326 14.09 0.39 -3.33
CA GLY A 326 15.37 -0.29 -3.58
C GLY A 326 16.01 -0.95 -2.36
N ILE A 327 15.56 -0.66 -1.13
CA ILE A 327 16.11 -1.30 0.08
C ILE A 327 15.84 -2.80 0.09
N ASN A 328 14.68 -3.24 -0.40
CA ASN A 328 14.32 -4.65 -0.48
C ASN A 328 15.03 -5.36 -1.63
N ASP A 329 15.35 -4.68 -2.74
CA ASP A 329 16.20 -5.26 -3.79
C ASP A 329 17.62 -5.53 -3.24
N ILE A 330 18.15 -4.60 -2.45
CA ILE A 330 19.44 -4.72 -1.76
C ILE A 330 19.39 -5.84 -0.70
N GLY A 331 18.38 -5.82 0.17
CA GLY A 331 18.21 -6.79 1.25
C GLY A 331 17.96 -8.21 0.75
N ALA A 332 17.10 -8.37 -0.26
CA ALA A 332 16.82 -9.67 -0.87
C ALA A 332 18.06 -10.27 -1.55
N SER A 333 18.91 -9.42 -2.16
CA SER A 333 20.18 -9.85 -2.77
C SER A 333 21.20 -10.37 -1.75
N ALA A 334 21.06 -10.01 -0.48
CA ALA A 334 21.97 -10.39 0.61
C ALA A 334 21.40 -11.47 1.54
N SER A 335 20.07 -11.67 1.55
CA SER A 335 19.40 -12.56 2.49
C SER A 335 19.07 -13.93 1.86
N PRO A 336 19.65 -15.04 2.35
CA PRO A 336 19.28 -16.38 1.89
C PRO A 336 17.88 -16.80 2.37
N ASN A 337 17.31 -16.09 3.36
CA ASN A 337 16.03 -16.37 3.99
C ASN A 337 14.95 -15.36 3.58
N TRP A 338 15.08 -14.73 2.42
CA TRP A 338 14.01 -13.88 1.89
C TRP A 338 12.71 -14.71 1.72
N PRO A 339 11.51 -14.17 1.98
CA PRO A 339 10.29 -14.99 2.04
C PRO A 339 9.92 -15.73 0.73
N ASP A 340 10.34 -15.21 -0.43
CA ASP A 340 10.20 -15.90 -1.73
C ASP A 340 11.39 -16.83 -2.06
N GLY A 341 12.27 -17.10 -1.09
CA GLY A 341 13.54 -17.81 -1.26
C GLY A 341 14.68 -16.90 -1.74
N SER A 342 15.87 -17.49 -1.95
CA SER A 342 17.07 -16.77 -2.39
C SER A 342 16.79 -15.96 -3.66
N ALA A 343 16.90 -14.64 -3.56
CA ALA A 343 16.77 -13.75 -4.70
C ALA A 343 18.11 -13.66 -5.47
N PRO A 344 18.07 -13.46 -6.80
CA PRO A 344 19.28 -13.16 -7.56
C PRO A 344 19.86 -11.80 -7.11
N ASP A 345 21.17 -11.66 -7.24
CA ASP A 345 21.82 -10.38 -6.93
C ASP A 345 21.37 -9.28 -7.91
N VAL A 346 20.93 -8.15 -7.36
CA VAL A 346 20.57 -6.95 -8.14
C VAL A 346 21.72 -5.94 -8.03
N SER A 347 22.34 -5.61 -9.17
CA SER A 347 23.41 -4.61 -9.23
C SER A 347 22.88 -3.18 -9.09
N VAL A 348 23.74 -2.25 -8.66
CA VAL A 348 23.40 -0.81 -8.60
C VAL A 348 22.99 -0.28 -9.98
N ALA A 349 23.62 -0.76 -11.06
CA ALA A 349 23.24 -0.39 -12.41
C ALA A 349 21.80 -0.81 -12.76
N GLN A 350 21.37 -2.01 -12.34
CA GLN A 350 19.98 -2.45 -12.53
C GLN A 350 18.99 -1.61 -11.71
N LEU A 351 19.33 -1.25 -10.47
CA LEU A 351 18.52 -0.33 -9.66
C LEU A 351 18.38 1.03 -10.35
N ILE A 352 19.49 1.64 -10.75
CA ILE A 352 19.49 2.92 -11.47
C ILE A 352 18.63 2.85 -12.75
N GLN A 353 18.73 1.77 -13.54
CA GLN A 353 17.90 1.61 -14.73
C GLN A 353 16.39 1.49 -14.42
N ALA A 354 16.06 0.86 -13.29
CA ALA A 354 14.68 0.78 -12.83
C ALA A 354 14.15 2.16 -12.37
N HIS A 355 14.92 2.92 -11.59
CA HIS A 355 14.58 4.30 -11.23
C HIS A 355 14.42 5.20 -12.47
N ARG A 356 15.33 5.10 -13.45
CA ARG A 356 15.20 5.77 -14.76
C ARG A 356 13.92 5.41 -15.49
N SER A 357 13.45 4.18 -15.38
CA SER A 357 12.16 3.77 -15.93
C SER A 357 10.99 4.52 -15.28
N LEU A 358 11.00 4.66 -13.96
CA LEU A 358 9.98 5.41 -13.22
C LEU A 358 9.98 6.90 -13.62
N ILE A 359 11.16 7.51 -13.69
CA ILE A 359 11.33 8.91 -14.12
C ILE A 359 10.72 9.12 -15.52
N ARG A 360 11.09 8.29 -16.49
CA ARG A 360 10.53 8.37 -17.86
C ARG A 360 9.02 8.21 -17.89
N GLN A 361 8.47 7.28 -17.10
CA GLN A 361 7.02 7.08 -17.00
C GLN A 361 6.32 8.32 -16.42
N ALA A 362 6.89 8.93 -15.37
CA ALA A 362 6.35 10.15 -14.76
C ALA A 362 6.37 11.33 -15.74
N HIS A 363 7.51 11.58 -16.37
CA HIS A 363 7.68 12.67 -17.34
C HIS A 363 6.77 12.52 -18.56
N ALA A 364 6.60 11.30 -19.07
CA ALA A 364 5.67 11.02 -20.18
C ALA A 364 4.21 11.36 -19.83
N ALA A 365 3.86 11.39 -18.54
CA ALA A 365 2.54 11.78 -18.04
C ALA A 365 2.48 13.22 -17.50
N GLY A 366 3.57 14.00 -17.59
CA GLY A 366 3.64 15.36 -17.05
C GLY A 366 3.61 15.42 -15.52
N VAL A 367 4.10 14.37 -14.86
CA VAL A 367 4.23 14.26 -13.40
C VAL A 367 5.70 14.50 -13.01
N LYS A 368 5.93 15.34 -12.00
CA LYS A 368 7.27 15.60 -11.42
C LYS A 368 7.72 14.36 -10.65
N ALA A 369 8.91 13.85 -10.93
CA ALA A 369 9.53 12.75 -10.22
C ALA A 369 10.52 13.28 -9.18
N ILE A 370 10.25 13.00 -7.91
CA ILE A 370 11.11 13.34 -6.77
C ILE A 370 11.79 12.06 -6.28
N GLY A 371 13.12 12.05 -6.25
CA GLY A 371 13.90 10.92 -5.75
C GLY A 371 14.11 11.05 -4.25
N ALA A 372 13.68 10.07 -3.47
CA ALA A 372 14.05 9.98 -2.06
C ALA A 372 15.23 9.02 -1.91
N THR A 373 16.29 9.46 -1.22
CA THR A 373 17.42 8.57 -0.92
C THR A 373 16.98 7.44 0.01
N VAL A 374 17.46 6.23 -0.24
CA VAL A 374 17.21 5.04 0.58
C VAL A 374 17.76 5.26 1.99
N THR A 375 16.96 5.04 3.03
CA THR A 375 17.31 5.33 4.43
C THR A 375 18.42 4.42 4.95
N PRO A 376 19.11 4.79 6.05
CA PRO A 376 20.12 3.92 6.65
C PRO A 376 19.48 2.63 7.19
N PHE A 377 20.23 1.53 7.19
CA PHE A 377 19.71 0.21 7.60
C PHE A 377 20.72 -0.68 8.35
N LYS A 378 21.83 -0.11 8.82
CA LYS A 378 22.82 -0.85 9.62
C LYS A 378 22.22 -1.36 10.91
N GLY A 379 22.35 -2.68 11.09
CA GLY A 379 21.72 -3.42 12.19
C GLY A 379 20.43 -4.14 11.79
N ALA A 380 19.84 -3.84 10.63
CA ALA A 380 18.66 -4.53 10.13
C ALA A 380 18.95 -6.02 9.89
N ALA A 381 17.91 -6.86 9.93
CA ALA A 381 18.03 -8.32 9.81
C ALA A 381 18.74 -8.79 8.52
N TYR A 382 18.64 -8.03 7.43
CA TYR A 382 19.30 -8.33 6.15
C TYR A 382 20.49 -7.40 5.84
N TYR A 383 21.00 -6.66 6.83
CA TYR A 383 22.17 -5.80 6.64
C TYR A 383 23.39 -6.59 6.17
N SER A 384 24.15 -5.98 5.25
CA SER A 384 25.47 -6.46 4.88
C SER A 384 26.31 -5.27 4.40
N GLU A 385 27.63 -5.34 4.60
CA GLU A 385 28.59 -4.33 4.08
C GLU A 385 28.47 -4.16 2.56
N ARG A 386 28.23 -5.25 1.83
CA ARG A 386 27.96 -5.20 0.39
C ARG A 386 26.66 -4.47 0.08
N GLY A 387 25.62 -4.67 0.88
CA GLY A 387 24.35 -3.98 0.74
C GLY A 387 24.50 -2.48 1.00
N GLU A 388 25.23 -2.09 2.05
CA GLU A 388 25.53 -0.68 2.36
C GLU A 388 26.28 -0.01 1.21
N THR A 389 27.31 -0.68 0.67
CA THR A 389 28.04 -0.19 -0.52
C THR A 389 27.10 0.07 -1.70
N LYS A 390 26.10 -0.79 -1.91
CA LYS A 390 25.10 -0.61 -2.97
C LYS A 390 24.15 0.54 -2.68
N ARG A 391 23.70 0.67 -1.42
CA ARG A 391 22.82 1.74 -0.95
C ARG A 391 23.49 3.10 -1.15
N ASP A 392 24.74 3.24 -0.73
CA ASP A 392 25.55 4.45 -0.91
C ASP A 392 25.71 4.82 -2.37
N ALA A 393 26.04 3.86 -3.22
CA ALA A 393 26.19 4.09 -4.66
C ALA A 393 24.87 4.52 -5.32
N LEU A 394 23.74 3.92 -4.93
CA LEU A 394 22.42 4.34 -5.41
C LEU A 394 22.06 5.74 -4.90
N ASN A 395 22.26 6.02 -3.61
CA ASN A 395 21.98 7.33 -3.02
C ASN A 395 22.86 8.43 -3.62
N ALA A 396 24.14 8.14 -3.92
CA ALA A 396 25.02 9.07 -4.61
C ALA A 396 24.47 9.42 -6.00
N TRP A 397 23.98 8.44 -6.76
CA TRP A 397 23.32 8.69 -8.05
C TRP A 397 22.03 9.50 -7.89
N ILE A 398 21.15 9.16 -6.94
CA ILE A 398 19.92 9.91 -6.66
C ILE A 398 20.25 11.39 -6.39
N ARG A 399 21.24 11.67 -5.55
CA ARG A 399 21.61 13.03 -5.15
C ARG A 399 22.26 13.87 -6.25
N THR A 400 23.08 13.25 -7.10
CA THR A 400 24.06 14.01 -7.91
C THR A 400 23.87 13.89 -9.41
N SER A 401 23.06 12.94 -9.88
CA SER A 401 22.87 12.72 -11.32
C SER A 401 22.11 13.83 -12.03
N GLY A 402 21.24 14.56 -11.31
CA GLY A 402 20.31 15.52 -11.89
C GLY A 402 19.20 14.88 -12.74
N GLU A 403 18.98 13.56 -12.60
CA GLU A 403 17.96 12.84 -13.38
C GLU A 403 16.56 12.91 -12.74
N TYR A 404 16.48 13.04 -11.42
CA TYR A 404 15.24 13.41 -10.74
C TYR A 404 15.01 14.91 -10.83
N ASP A 405 13.74 15.32 -10.86
CA ASP A 405 13.40 16.75 -10.87
C ASP A 405 13.80 17.41 -9.55
N GLU A 406 13.63 16.70 -8.43
CA GLU A 406 14.07 17.10 -7.09
C GLU A 406 14.50 15.90 -6.26
N VAL A 407 15.22 16.15 -5.17
CA VAL A 407 15.71 15.12 -4.25
C VAL A 407 15.32 15.41 -2.81
N VAL A 408 14.82 14.39 -2.11
CA VAL A 408 14.63 14.42 -0.66
C VAL A 408 15.66 13.49 -0.01
N ASP A 409 16.60 14.08 0.74
CA ASP A 409 17.71 13.35 1.36
C ASP A 409 17.29 12.72 2.70
N LEU A 410 16.45 11.69 2.63
CA LEU A 410 15.95 10.94 3.79
C LEU A 410 17.04 10.15 4.50
N ASP A 411 18.12 9.78 3.79
CA ASP A 411 19.29 9.13 4.35
C ASP A 411 19.93 10.04 5.40
N ARG A 412 20.25 11.28 5.02
CA ARG A 412 20.76 12.28 5.98
C ARG A 412 19.75 12.64 7.06
N ALA A 413 18.48 12.81 6.69
CA ALA A 413 17.43 13.21 7.63
C ALA A 413 17.25 12.23 8.79
N LEU A 414 17.52 10.93 8.55
CA LEU A 414 17.32 9.87 9.53
C LEU A 414 18.61 9.29 10.13
N SER A 415 19.78 9.59 9.56
CA SER A 415 21.06 9.04 10.01
C SER A 415 21.44 9.43 11.45
N ASP A 416 22.05 8.48 12.17
CA ASP A 416 22.72 8.75 13.44
C ASP A 416 23.99 9.59 13.17
N PRO A 417 24.19 10.74 13.85
CA PRO A 417 25.40 11.55 13.69
C PRO A 417 26.72 10.84 14.08
N SER A 418 26.63 9.75 14.84
CA SER A 418 27.79 8.95 15.26
C SER A 418 28.09 7.76 14.34
N ASP A 419 27.12 7.33 13.54
CA ASP A 419 27.24 6.24 12.55
C ASP A 419 26.18 6.43 11.46
N HIS A 420 26.56 7.07 10.35
CA HIS A 420 25.60 7.51 9.33
C HIS A 420 24.86 6.38 8.61
N ASP A 421 25.37 5.14 8.69
CA ASP A 421 24.74 3.96 8.09
C ASP A 421 23.58 3.43 8.95
N ARG A 422 23.41 3.96 10.17
CA ARG A 422 22.37 3.57 11.13
C ARG A 422 21.29 4.64 11.24
N LEU A 423 20.04 4.21 11.44
CA LEU A 423 18.98 5.10 11.90
C LEU A 423 19.33 5.70 13.26
N ALA A 424 19.17 7.02 13.40
CA ALA A 424 19.27 7.68 14.69
C ALA A 424 18.31 6.99 15.69
N PRO A 425 18.73 6.69 16.94
CA PRO A 425 17.88 5.97 17.90
C PRO A 425 16.52 6.61 18.18
N ALA A 426 16.39 7.93 18.01
CA ALA A 426 15.11 8.63 18.15
C ALA A 426 14.12 8.32 17.02
N TYR A 427 14.63 7.93 15.85
CA TYR A 427 13.86 7.66 14.64
C TYR A 427 13.72 6.18 14.34
N ASP A 428 14.41 5.31 15.06
CA ASP A 428 14.38 3.87 14.88
C ASP A 428 13.16 3.24 15.58
N SER A 429 12.39 2.41 14.88
CA SER A 429 11.31 1.62 15.49
C SER A 429 11.82 0.49 16.39
N GLY A 430 13.12 0.18 16.31
CA GLY A 430 13.82 -0.84 17.07
C GLY A 430 14.28 -2.02 16.23
N ASP A 431 13.91 -2.08 14.95
CA ASP A 431 14.35 -3.11 14.00
C ASP A 431 15.50 -2.65 13.10
N HIS A 432 15.97 -1.42 13.28
CA HIS A 432 17.08 -0.80 12.55
C HIS A 432 16.83 -0.64 11.04
N LEU A 433 15.58 -0.72 10.60
CA LEU A 433 15.17 -0.57 9.20
C LEU A 433 14.03 0.43 9.05
N HIS A 434 12.98 0.27 9.86
CA HIS A 434 11.78 1.06 9.75
C HIS A 434 11.79 2.26 10.72
N PRO A 435 11.37 3.44 10.25
CA PRO A 435 11.20 4.59 11.12
C PRO A 435 10.13 4.38 12.21
N SER A 436 10.34 4.99 13.37
CA SER A 436 9.32 5.22 14.39
C SER A 436 8.38 6.37 13.96
N ASP A 437 7.33 6.64 14.74
CA ASP A 437 6.47 7.82 14.55
C ASP A 437 7.28 9.13 14.42
N ALA A 438 8.36 9.28 15.20
CA ALA A 438 9.22 10.45 15.14
C ALA A 438 10.06 10.48 13.85
N GLY A 439 10.56 9.33 13.42
CA GLY A 439 11.29 9.19 12.15
C GLY A 439 10.40 9.51 10.94
N TYR A 440 9.16 9.01 10.92
CA TYR A 440 8.20 9.35 9.87
C TYR A 440 7.85 10.84 9.83
N ARG A 441 7.79 11.49 10.99
CA ARG A 441 7.63 12.95 11.04
C ARG A 441 8.85 13.67 10.47
N ALA A 442 10.06 13.24 10.80
CA ALA A 442 11.30 13.79 10.26
C ALA A 442 11.39 13.62 8.74
N MET A 443 10.99 12.46 8.19
CA MET A 443 10.90 12.24 6.75
C MET A 443 9.96 13.26 6.09
N ALA A 444 8.77 13.44 6.67
CA ALA A 444 7.82 14.41 6.13
C ALA A 444 8.37 15.85 6.21
N GLU A 445 9.12 16.21 7.26
CA GLU A 445 9.73 17.54 7.43
C GLU A 445 10.88 17.81 6.45
N ALA A 446 11.60 16.78 6.01
CA ALA A 446 12.65 16.89 5.00
C ALA A 446 12.13 17.24 3.60
N VAL A 447 10.84 17.05 3.34
CA VAL A 447 10.22 17.37 2.04
C VAL A 447 9.95 18.87 1.96
N ASP A 448 10.45 19.55 0.94
CA ASP A 448 10.02 20.92 0.65
C ASP A 448 8.63 20.90 -0.02
N LEU A 449 7.68 21.63 0.54
CA LEU A 449 6.31 21.66 0.02
C LEU A 449 6.17 22.46 -1.28
N ASP A 450 7.06 23.43 -1.51
CA ASP A 450 7.04 24.27 -2.71
C ASP A 450 7.64 23.54 -3.92
N GLU A 451 8.37 22.45 -3.66
CA GLU A 451 8.96 21.59 -4.67
C GLU A 451 8.03 20.47 -5.18
N LEU A 452 6.80 20.36 -4.64
CA LEU A 452 5.84 19.29 -4.94
C LEU A 452 4.70 19.66 -5.90
#